data_AF-A0A6P0YKQ7-F1
#
_entry.id   AF-A0A6P0YKQ7-F1
#
_cell.length_a   1.000
_cell.length_b   1.000
_cell.length_c   1.000
_cell.angle_alpha   90.00
_cell.angle_beta   90.00
_cell.angle_gamma   90.00
#
_symmetry.space_group_name_H-M   'P 1'
#
loop_
_entity.id
_entity.type
_entity.pdbx_description
1 polymer ?
#
loop_
_entity_poly.entity_id
_entity_poly.type
_entity_poly.pdbx_seq_one_letter_code
_entity_poly.pdbx_strand_id
1 'polypeptide(L)' 'NYVQQKSGDYRPQFSHSDIRASLPATAQQEERCVLTGKVIRANESMLLGLTNNGDMVPLSIDSMDD' A
#
# COMPACT_ATOMS: atom_id res chain seq x y z
N ASN A 1 -17.58 20.18 9.55
CA ASN A 1 -16.95 19.06 10.29
C ASN A 1 -15.58 18.82 9.71
N TYR A 2 -14.56 19.47 10.27
CA TYR A 2 -13.16 19.32 9.85
C TYR A 2 -12.54 18.31 10.81
N VAL A 3 -12.33 17.07 10.35
CA VAL A 3 -11.71 16.05 11.19
C VAL A 3 -10.20 16.29 11.13
N GLN A 4 -9.61 16.66 12.26
CA GLN A 4 -8.16 16.75 12.43
C GLN A 4 -7.55 15.39 12.06
N GLN A 5 -6.83 15.34 10.93
CA GLN A 5 -5.94 14.24 10.61
C GLN A 5 -4.85 14.23 11.67
N LYS A 6 -4.96 13.30 12.63
CA LYS A 6 -3.86 12.96 13.50
C LYS A 6 -2.75 12.44 12.60
N SER A 7 -1.64 13.18 12.56
CA SER A 7 -0.32 12.72 12.16
C SER A 7 0.13 11.61 13.11
N GLY A 8 -0.56 10.48 13.09
CA GLY A 8 -0.16 9.28 13.81
C GLY A 8 0.91 8.62 12.98
N ASP A 9 2.10 8.46 13.54
CA ASP A 9 3.21 7.73 12.96
C ASP A 9 2.70 6.47 12.25
N TYR A 10 2.88 6.43 10.94
CA TYR A 10 2.50 5.31 10.10
C TYR A 10 3.25 4.06 10.59
N ARG A 11 2.58 3.23 11.38
CA ARG A 11 3.06 1.89 11.72
C ARG A 11 2.58 0.96 10.60
N PRO A 12 3.46 0.24 9.91
CA PRO A 12 3.01 -0.79 8.97
C PRO A 12 2.18 -1.80 9.77
N GLN A 13 0.87 -1.83 9.52
CA GLN A 13 0.01 -2.89 10.06
C GLN A 13 0.22 -4.21 9.33
N PHE A 14 0.92 -4.16 8.19
CA PHE A 14 1.15 -5.29 7.31
C PHE A 14 2.63 -5.64 7.26
N SER A 15 2.89 -6.93 7.29
CA SER A 15 4.15 -7.58 6.97
C SER A 15 4.06 -8.22 5.58
N HIS A 16 5.20 -8.62 5.01
CA HIS A 16 5.19 -9.36 3.74
C HIS A 16 4.35 -10.65 3.82
N SER A 17 4.36 -11.35 4.97
CA SER A 17 3.55 -12.55 5.19
C SER A 17 2.04 -12.32 5.19
N ASP A 18 1.59 -11.07 5.29
CA ASP A 18 0.17 -10.73 5.20
C ASP A 18 -0.33 -10.64 3.75
N ILE A 19 0.58 -10.56 2.77
CA ILE A 19 0.27 -10.47 1.34
C ILE A 19 0.39 -11.85 0.70
N ARG A 20 -0.75 -12.44 0.29
CA ARG A 20 -0.78 -13.80 -0.27
C ARG A 20 -0.62 -13.86 -1.79
N ALA A 21 -0.86 -12.75 -2.46
CA ALA A 21 -0.73 -12.60 -3.91
C ALA A 21 -0.58 -11.12 -4.27
N SER A 22 -0.02 -10.82 -5.42
CA SER A 22 0.07 -9.46 -5.96
C SER A 22 -0.22 -9.44 -7.46
N LEU A 23 -0.77 -8.34 -7.96
CA LEU A 23 -0.98 -8.12 -9.40
C LEU A 23 -0.57 -6.70 -9.83
N PRO A 24 -0.04 -6.51 -11.06
CA PRO A 24 0.30 -5.19 -11.58
C PRO A 24 -0.91 -4.25 -11.67
N ALA A 25 -0.71 -2.99 -11.31
CA ALA A 25 -1.71 -1.94 -11.38
C ALA A 25 -1.09 -0.57 -11.66
N THR A 26 -1.94 0.42 -11.95
CA THR A 26 -1.56 1.83 -12.02
C THR A 26 -2.39 2.58 -10.99
N ALA A 27 -1.74 3.40 -10.16
CA ALA A 27 -2.44 4.20 -9.17
C ALA A 27 -3.32 5.26 -9.84
N GLN A 28 -4.61 5.33 -9.49
CA GLN A 28 -5.49 6.38 -10.02
C GLN A 28 -5.36 7.70 -9.27
N GLN A 29 -4.89 7.64 -8.03
CA GLN A 29 -4.65 8.78 -7.14
C GLN A 29 -3.37 8.54 -6.35
N GLU A 30 -2.97 9.48 -5.49
CA GLU A 30 -1.87 9.26 -4.56
C GLU A 30 -2.25 8.17 -3.54
N GLU A 31 -1.40 7.17 -3.43
CA GLU A 31 -1.53 6.05 -2.50
C GLU A 31 -0.27 5.95 -1.64
N ARG A 32 -0.33 5.12 -0.60
CA ARG A 32 0.83 4.83 0.25
C ARG A 32 1.03 3.33 0.37
N CYS A 33 2.20 2.83 -0.03
CA CYS A 33 2.56 1.42 0.08
C CYS A 33 2.34 0.93 1.51
N VAL A 34 1.60 -0.18 1.67
CA VAL A 34 1.21 -0.66 3.00
C VAL A 34 2.35 -1.28 3.81
N LEU A 35 3.46 -1.62 3.17
CA LEU A 35 4.62 -2.25 3.82
C LEU A 35 5.68 -1.21 4.21
N THR A 36 5.99 -0.29 3.30
CA THR A 36 7.11 0.65 3.46
C THR A 36 6.67 2.05 3.84
N GLY A 37 5.38 2.37 3.66
CA GLY A 37 4.89 3.73 3.76
C GLY A 37 5.33 4.64 2.61
N LYS A 38 5.99 4.12 1.57
CA LYS A 38 6.41 4.91 0.40
C LYS A 38 5.18 5.49 -0.31
N VAL A 39 5.26 6.78 -0.68
CA VAL A 39 4.21 7.43 -1.49
C VAL A 39 4.29 6.90 -2.91
N ILE A 40 3.14 6.52 -3.46
CA ILE A 40 2.93 6.11 -4.85
C ILE A 40 2.08 7.21 -5.49
N ARG A 41 2.60 7.89 -6.50
CA ARG A 41 1.89 9.03 -7.11
C ARG A 41 0.77 8.57 -8.03
N ALA A 42 -0.19 9.46 -8.28
CA ALA A 42 -1.20 9.24 -9.32
C ALA A 42 -0.53 8.96 -10.67
N ASN A 43 -1.06 7.98 -11.40
CA ASN A 43 -0.54 7.41 -12.66
C ASN A 43 0.80 6.68 -12.55
N GLU A 44 1.34 6.48 -11.35
CA GLU A 44 2.54 5.65 -11.14
C GLU A 44 2.17 4.16 -11.19
N SER A 45 3.06 3.35 -11.77
CA SER A 45 2.92 1.89 -11.73
C SER A 45 3.15 1.37 -10.31
N MET A 46 2.30 0.43 -9.90
CA MET A 46 2.34 -0.18 -8.58
C MET A 46 1.90 -1.65 -8.64
N LEU A 47 1.90 -2.32 -7.49
CA LEU A 47 1.24 -3.60 -7.30
C LEU A 47 0.00 -3.39 -6.40
N LEU A 48 -1.03 -4.19 -6.63
CA LEU A 48 -2.07 -4.42 -5.62
C LEU A 48 -1.82 -5.77 -4.97
N GLY A 49 -1.62 -5.75 -3.66
CA GLY A 49 -1.51 -6.95 -2.84
C GLY A 49 -2.89 -7.43 -2.39
N LEU A 50 -3.14 -8.72 -2.45
CA LEU A 50 -4.28 -9.37 -1.83
C LEU A 50 -3.86 -9.86 -0.44
N THR A 51 -4.51 -9.37 0.61
CA THR A 51 -4.20 -9.78 1.98
C THR A 51 -4.78 -11.15 2.32
N ASN A 52 -4.33 -11.75 3.42
CA ASN A 52 -4.92 -12.97 3.99
C ASN A 52 -6.42 -12.82 4.29
N ASN A 53 -6.88 -11.60 4.63
CA ASN A 53 -8.28 -11.29 4.93
C ASN A 53 -9.11 -11.00 3.67
N GLY A 54 -8.49 -10.96 2.49
CA GLY A 54 -9.17 -10.72 1.21
C GLY A 54 -9.21 -9.26 0.78
N ASP A 55 -8.58 -8.35 1.51
CA ASP A 55 -8.48 -6.93 1.15
C ASP A 55 -7.44 -6.70 0.05
N MET A 56 -7.70 -5.74 -0.83
CA MET A 56 -6.73 -5.25 -1.82
C MET A 56 -6.02 -4.01 -1.29
N VAL A 57 -4.69 -4.05 -1.23
CA VAL A 57 -3.85 -3.00 -0.63
C VAL A 57 -2.76 -2.52 -1.59
N PRO A 58 -2.40 -1.23 -1.58
CA PRO A 58 -1.35 -0.69 -2.46
C PRO A 58 0.04 -1.12 -2.02
N LEU A 59 0.87 -1.52 -2.98
CA LEU A 59 2.26 -1.93 -2.79
C LEU A 59 3.15 -1.22 -3.82
N SER A 60 4.28 -0.66 -3.39
CA SER A 60 5.26 -0.14 -4.34
C SER A 60 5.98 -1.31 -5.02
N ILE A 61 6.44 -1.13 -6.26
CA ILE A 61 7.05 -2.21 -7.05
C ILE A 61 8.24 -2.85 -6.31
N ASP A 62 9.02 -2.03 -5.60
CA ASP A 62 10.19 -2.40 -4.81
C ASP A 62 9.86 -2.98 -3.42
N SER A 63 8.58 -3.07 -3.04
CA SER A 63 8.18 -3.55 -1.72
C SER A 63 7.98 -5.05 -1.62
N MET A 64 8.15 -5.80 -2.70
CA MET A 64 7.98 -7.27 -2.74
C MET A 64 9.25 -8.00 -3.19
N ASP A 65 10.35 -7.28 -3.38
CA ASP A 65 11.66 -7.86 -3.66
C ASP A 65 12.35 -8.21 -2.32
N ASP A 66 12.89 -9.43 -2.20
CA ASP A 66 13.67 -9.90 -1.04
C ASP A 66 15.09 -9.29 -0.98
#